data_AF-A0A660Y020-F1
#
_entry.id   AF-A0A660Y020-F1
#
_cell.length_a   1.000
_cell.length_b   1.000
_cell.length_c   1.000
_cell.angle_alpha   90.00
_cell.angle_beta   90.00
_cell.angle_gamma   90.00
#
_symmetry.space_group_name_H-M   'P 1'
#
loop_
_entity.id
_entity.type
_entity.pdbx_description
1 polymer ?
#
loop_
_entity_poly.entity_id
_entity_poly.type
_entity_poly.pdbx_seq_one_letter_code
_entity_poly.pdbx_strand_id
1 'polypeptide(L)' 'MRKGQWKVIVLFIMPAFVVYGVFMVYPYIRAFYIGLTDWRGVSTQMSFVGLK' A
#
# COMPACT_ATOMS: atom_id res chain seq x y z
N MET A 1 26.39 12.94 13.20
CA MET A 1 25.65 11.65 13.33
C MET A 1 26.60 10.52 12.92
N ARG A 2 26.95 9.59 13.83
CA ARG A 2 27.90 8.50 13.54
C ARG A 2 27.27 7.52 12.53
N LYS A 3 27.92 7.32 11.38
CA LYS A 3 27.42 6.57 10.19
C LYS A 3 26.91 5.13 10.46
N GLY A 4 27.19 4.54 11.64
CA GLY A 4 26.72 3.20 12.02
C GLY A 4 25.30 3.14 12.60
N GLN A 5 24.74 4.26 13.11
CA GLN A 5 23.47 4.20 13.85
C GLN A 5 22.22 4.08 12.96
N TRP A 6 22.27 4.55 11.71
CA TRP A 6 21.13 4.48 10.79
C TRP A 6 20.73 3.04 10.45
N LYS A 7 21.71 2.13 10.33
CA LYS A 7 21.46 0.70 10.06
C LYS A 7 20.65 0.05 11.18
N VAL A 8 20.98 0.37 12.44
CA VAL A 8 20.26 -0.14 13.61
C VAL A 8 18.85 0.43 13.63
N ILE A 9 18.69 1.74 13.43
CA ILE A 9 17.37 2.39 13.39
C ILE A 9 16.47 1.75 12.32
N VAL A 10 16.99 1.58 11.10
CA VAL A 10 16.25 0.94 10.01
C VAL A 10 15.89 -0.50 10.36
N LEU A 11 16.82 -1.29 10.90
CA LEU A 11 16.55 -2.69 11.23
C LEU A 11 15.44 -2.85 12.28
N PHE A 12 15.34 -1.93 13.23
CA PHE A 12 14.29 -1.95 14.26
C PHE A 12 12.94 -1.44 13.75
N ILE A 13 12.94 -0.46 12.83
CA ILE A 13 11.70 0.12 12.28
C ILE A 13 11.14 -0.74 11.12
N MET A 14 12.01 -1.41 10.37
CA MET A 14 11.64 -2.11 9.13
C MET A 14 10.53 -3.17 9.34
N PRO A 15 10.56 -4.04 10.37
CA PRO A 15 9.49 -5.02 10.58
C PRO A 15 8.12 -4.36 10.79
N ALA A 16 8.05 -3.32 11.61
CA ALA A 16 6.81 -2.58 11.84
C ALA A 16 6.33 -1.87 10.57
N PHE A 17 7.25 -1.27 9.82
CA PHE A 17 6.94 -0.64 8.54
C PHE A 17 6.41 -1.63 7.51
N VAL A 18 6.98 -2.84 7.42
CA VAL A 18 6.51 -3.90 6.52
C VAL A 18 5.10 -4.33 6.90
N VAL A 19 4.84 -4.62 8.18
CA VAL A 19 3.50 -5.01 8.64
C VAL A 19 2.49 -3.92 8.33
N TYR A 20 2.79 -2.66 8.64
CA TYR A 20 1.92 -1.53 8.34
C TYR A 20 1.70 -1.36 6.82
N GLY A 21 2.76 -1.50 6.02
CA GLY A 21 2.67 -1.43 4.57
C GLY A 21 1.75 -2.49 3.98
N VAL A 22 1.89 -3.75 4.43
CA VAL A 22 1.14 -4.90 3.90
C VAL A 22 -0.32 -4.89 4.36
N PHE A 23 -0.57 -4.59 5.63
CA PHE A 23 -1.92 -4.74 6.20
C PHE A 23 -2.74 -3.44 6.21
N MET A 24 -2.10 -2.29 6.02
CA MET A 24 -2.76 -0.99 6.07
C MET A 24 -2.65 -0.25 4.74
N VAL A 25 -1.42 0.01 4.28
CA VAL A 25 -1.20 0.82 3.06
C VAL A 25 -1.68 0.09 1.82
N TYR A 26 -1.38 -1.20 1.68
CA TYR A 26 -1.76 -2.01 0.53
C TYR A 26 -3.28 -2.10 0.31
N PRO A 27 -4.13 -2.48 1.29
CA PRO A 27 -5.57 -2.51 1.07
C PRO A 27 -6.15 -1.13 0.79
N TYR A 28 -5.58 -0.06 1.34
CA TYR A 28 -6.03 1.30 1.04
C TYR A 28 -5.72 1.72 -0.40
N ILE A 29 -4.52 1.41 -0.90
CA ILE A 29 -4.19 1.65 -2.31
C ILE A 29 -5.10 0.82 -3.22
N ARG A 30 -5.37 -0.45 -2.87
CA ARG A 30 -6.33 -1.27 -3.62
C ARG A 30 -7.73 -0.69 -3.61
N ALA A 31 -8.24 -0.28 -2.45
CA ALA A 31 -9.57 0.32 -2.33
C ALA A 31 -9.67 1.61 -3.14
N PHE A 32 -8.62 2.43 -3.11
CA PHE A 32 -8.52 3.63 -3.93
C PHE A 32 -8.55 3.30 -5.44
N TYR A 33 -7.75 2.32 -5.88
CA TYR A 33 -7.75 1.87 -7.27
C TYR A 33 -9.11 1.32 -7.70
N ILE A 34 -9.76 0.51 -6.86
CA ILE A 34 -11.11 0.00 -7.11
C ILE A 34 -12.12 1.14 -7.24
N GLY A 35 -12.00 2.20 -6.43
CA GLY A 35 -12.81 3.41 -6.56
C GLY A 35 -12.66 4.15 -7.90
N LEU A 36 -11.56 3.93 -8.61
CA LEU A 36 -11.34 4.45 -9.97
C LEU A 36 -11.82 3.48 -11.07
N THR A 37 -12.45 2.36 -10.70
CA THR A 37 -12.98 1.36 -11.62
C THR A 37 -14.49 1.23 -11.48
N ASP A 38 -15.21 0.97 -12.57
CA ASP A 38 -16.62 0.58 -12.55
C ASP A 38 -16.69 -0.91 -12.20
N TRP A 39 -16.53 -1.20 -10.92
CA TRP A 39 -16.52 -2.57 -10.41
C TRP A 39 -17.65 -2.79 -9.41
N ARG A 40 -18.56 -3.71 -9.76
CA ARG A 40 -19.74 -4.06 -8.95
C ARG A 40 -19.49 -5.18 -7.93
N GLY A 41 -18.24 -5.57 -7.68
CA GLY A 41 -17.90 -6.58 -6.67
C GLY A 41 -18.04 -8.05 -7.10
N VAL A 42 -18.69 -8.33 -8.22
CA VAL A 42 -19.00 -9.69 -8.69
C VAL A 42 -18.37 -10.04 -10.05
N SER A 43 -17.93 -9.01 -10.79
CA SER A 43 -17.33 -9.17 -12.12
C SER A 43 -15.83 -9.39 -12.02
N THR A 44 -15.27 -10.30 -12.80
CA THR A 44 -13.80 -10.43 -12.97
C THR A 44 -13.22 -9.34 -13.87
N GLN A 45 -14.07 -8.63 -14.61
CA GLN A 45 -13.70 -7.49 -15.44
C GLN A 45 -13.87 -6.21 -14.63
N MET A 46 -12.75 -5.53 -14.33
CA MET A 46 -12.71 -4.17 -13.79
C MET A 46 -12.42 -3.21 -14.93
N SER A 47 -13.38 -2.36 -15.28
CA SER A 47 -13.17 -1.29 -16.26
C SER A 47 -12.69 -0.04 -15.54
N PHE A 48 -11.48 0.44 -15.86
CA PHE A 48 -10.99 1.70 -15.32
C PHE A 48 -11.77 2.87 -15.90
N VAL A 49 -12.36 3.70 -15.04
CA VAL A 49 -13.23 4.85 -15.39
C VAL A 49 -12.79 6.16 -14.75
N GLY A 50 -11.70 6.15 -13.98
CA GLY A 50 -11.09 7.36 -13.41
C GLY A 50 -10.37 8.23 -14.45
N LEU A 51 -10.02 9.47 -14.06
CA LEU A 51 -9.29 10.48 -14.85
C LEU A 51 -10.01 10.93 -16.15
N LYS A 52 -11.22 11.51 -16.01
CA LYS A 52 -11.85 12.34 -17.06
C LYS A 52 -11.48 13.81 -16.90
#